data_AF-A0A1C0YBX1-F1
#
_entry.id   AF-A0A1C0YBX1-F1
#
_cell.length_a   1.000
_cell.length_b   1.000
_cell.length_c   1.000
_cell.angle_alpha   90.00
_cell.angle_beta   90.00
_cell.angle_gamma   90.00
#
_symmetry.space_group_name_H-M   'P 1'
#
loop_
_entity.id
_entity.type
_entity.pdbx_description
1 polymer ?
#
loop_
_entity_poly.entity_id
_entity_poly.type
_entity_poly.pdbx_seq_one_letter_code
_entity_poly.pdbx_strand_id
1 'polypeptide(L)'
;MQQLYFHPTWDKAISPQDRTRIEEVFEETYTQVDDVIMSPLVRAAINHKGELLVMVLVHNFTHHSARFVERSLFVHCDDFSEEHVMTIPALSVPPFTSMPWTFIFPASPIYKTLELEHVVLEIDTY
;
A
#
# COMPACT_ATOMS: atom_id res chain seq x y z
N MET A 1 19.88 5.05 2.99
CA MET A 1 19.51 4.84 1.57
C MET A 1 18.33 3.88 1.57
N GLN A 2 17.21 4.25 0.94
CA GLN A 2 16.02 3.42 0.88
C GLN A 2 16.24 2.26 -0.11
N GLN A 3 15.76 1.07 0.22
CA GLN A 3 15.83 -0.10 -0.68
C GLN A 3 14.43 -0.52 -1.14
N LEU A 4 14.23 -0.67 -2.45
CA LEU A 4 13.06 -1.37 -2.99
C LEU A 4 13.21 -2.88 -2.79
N TYR A 5 12.25 -3.51 -2.13
CA TYR A 5 12.24 -4.93 -1.81
C TYR A 5 10.94 -5.58 -2.24
N PHE A 6 11.03 -6.63 -3.06
CA PHE A 6 9.90 -7.47 -3.44
C PHE A 6 9.88 -8.72 -2.55
N HIS A 7 8.77 -8.93 -1.85
CA HIS A 7 8.59 -10.16 -1.08
C HIS A 7 8.69 -11.39 -2.02
N PRO A 8 9.31 -12.53 -1.62
CA PRO A 8 9.58 -13.64 -2.53
C PRO A 8 8.35 -14.24 -3.22
N THR A 9 7.19 -14.20 -2.54
CA THR A 9 5.91 -14.61 -3.13
C THR A 9 5.44 -13.64 -4.22
N TRP A 10 5.68 -12.34 -4.04
CA TRP A 10 5.35 -11.30 -5.00
C TRP A 10 6.27 -11.32 -6.21
N ASP A 11 7.58 -11.47 -5.98
CA ASP A 11 8.61 -11.49 -7.02
C ASP A 11 8.32 -12.52 -8.14
N LYS A 12 7.68 -13.64 -7.78
CA LYS A 12 7.29 -14.71 -8.71
C LYS A 12 5.92 -14.55 -9.36
N ALA A 13 5.02 -13.78 -8.74
CA ALA A 13 3.62 -13.68 -9.14
C ALA A 13 3.28 -12.35 -9.82
N ILE A 14 4.15 -11.35 -9.69
CA ILE A 14 3.91 -10.01 -10.21
C ILE A 14 4.08 -9.97 -11.74
N SER A 15 3.17 -9.28 -12.42
CA SER A 15 3.29 -9.08 -13.86
C SER A 15 4.46 -8.14 -14.18
N PRO A 16 5.08 -8.24 -15.37
CA PRO A 16 6.11 -7.29 -15.79
C PRO A 16 5.63 -5.83 -15.74
N GLN A 17 4.36 -5.59 -16.07
CA GLN A 17 3.74 -4.26 -16.08
C GLN A 17 3.61 -3.69 -14.66
N ASP A 18 3.12 -4.48 -13.70
CA ASP A 18 3.04 -4.07 -12.31
C ASP A 18 4.43 -3.83 -11.71
N ARG A 19 5.42 -4.65 -12.08
CA ARG A 19 6.82 -4.44 -11.65
C ARG A 19 7.34 -3.10 -12.14
N THR A 20 7.21 -2.81 -13.43
CA THR A 20 7.65 -1.52 -14.00
C THR A 20 6.95 -0.36 -13.31
N ARG A 21 5.63 -0.46 -13.07
CA ARG A 21 4.90 0.60 -12.37
C ARG A 21 5.40 0.81 -10.94
N ILE A 22 5.73 -0.26 -10.21
CA ILE A 22 6.28 -0.15 -8.85
C ILE A 22 7.66 0.50 -8.86
N GLU A 23 8.52 0.16 -9.82
CA GLU A 23 9.84 0.77 -9.98
C GLU A 23 9.71 2.26 -10.30
N GLU A 24 8.79 2.64 -11.20
CA GLU A 24 8.48 4.04 -11.50
C GLU A 24 7.96 4.80 -10.26
N VAL A 25 6.98 4.24 -9.55
CA VAL A 25 6.44 4.85 -8.33
C VAL A 25 7.55 5.00 -7.30
N PHE A 26 8.40 3.99 -7.12
CA PHE A 26 9.54 4.09 -6.21
C PHE A 26 10.45 5.27 -6.57
N GLU A 27 10.83 5.45 -7.83
CA GLU A 27 11.66 6.58 -8.26
C GLU A 27 10.95 7.94 -8.11
N GLU A 28 9.65 8.01 -8.42
CA GLU A 28 8.83 9.23 -8.31
C GLU A 28 8.63 9.68 -6.86
N THR A 29 8.47 8.74 -5.94
CA THR A 29 8.10 8.99 -4.54
C THR A 29 9.26 8.76 -3.57
N TYR A 30 10.43 8.37 -4.08
CA TYR A 30 11.68 8.34 -3.34
C TYR A 30 12.08 9.78 -2.98
N THR A 31 11.54 10.25 -1.86
CA THR A 31 12.00 11.44 -1.16
C THR A 31 12.52 10.98 0.19
N GLN A 32 13.78 11.28 0.49
CA GLN A 32 14.32 10.97 1.81
C GLN A 32 13.64 11.89 2.83
N VAL A 33 12.66 11.33 3.53
CA VAL A 33 11.92 11.98 4.62
C VAL A 33 12.26 11.25 5.91
N ASP A 34 12.55 12.00 6.96
CA ASP A 34 12.95 11.40 8.23
C ASP A 34 11.73 10.90 9.00
N ASP A 35 11.80 9.65 9.46
CA ASP A 35 10.89 9.04 10.44
C ASP A 35 9.40 9.00 10.05
N VAL A 36 9.11 8.66 8.78
CA VAL A 36 7.74 8.57 8.26
C VAL A 36 7.49 7.23 7.55
N ILE A 37 6.26 6.72 7.67
CA ILE A 37 5.73 5.67 6.79
C ILE A 37 4.82 6.33 5.76
N MET A 38 5.02 5.99 4.48
CA MET A 38 4.17 6.47 3.38
C MET A 38 3.67 5.29 2.56
N SER A 39 2.58 5.50 1.83
CA SER A 39 1.91 4.48 1.03
C SER A 39 1.43 5.04 -0.31
N PRO A 40 2.33 5.58 -1.15
CA PRO A 40 1.97 6.01 -2.49
C PRO A 40 1.27 4.91 -3.28
N LEU A 41 0.22 5.31 -4.00
CA LEU A 41 -0.61 4.43 -4.80
C LEU A 41 0.17 3.91 -6.00
N VAL A 42 0.16 2.59 -6.17
CA VAL A 42 0.61 1.93 -7.40
C VAL A 42 -0.58 1.73 -8.32
N ARG A 43 -1.67 1.17 -7.79
CA ARG A 43 -2.96 1.00 -8.48
C ARG A 43 -4.08 0.64 -7.51
N ALA A 44 -5.32 0.94 -7.88
CA ALA A 44 -6.51 0.40 -7.25
C ALA A 44 -7.37 -0.37 -8.27
N ALA A 45 -8.08 -1.40 -7.82
CA ALA A 45 -8.96 -2.22 -8.65
C ALA A 45 -10.10 -2.85 -7.84
N ILE A 46 -11.23 -3.14 -8.48
CA ILE A 46 -12.29 -3.98 -7.91
C ILE A 46 -12.22 -5.36 -8.54
N ASN A 47 -12.15 -6.42 -7.73
CA ASN A 47 -12.14 -7.79 -8.27
C ASN A 47 -13.57 -8.32 -8.53
N HIS A 48 -13.66 -9.54 -9.06
CA HIS A 48 -14.94 -10.20 -9.36
C HIS A 48 -15.85 -10.44 -8.13
N LYS A 49 -15.30 -10.38 -6.91
CA LYS A 49 -16.06 -10.49 -5.65
C LYS A 49 -16.56 -9.14 -5.14
N GLY A 50 -16.19 -8.04 -5.80
CA GLY A 50 -16.51 -6.68 -5.35
C GLY A 50 -15.57 -6.16 -4.26
N GLU A 51 -14.49 -6.87 -3.95
CA GLU A 51 -13.47 -6.42 -3.00
C GLU A 51 -12.65 -5.31 -3.65
N LEU A 52 -12.28 -4.28 -2.86
CA LEU A 52 -11.37 -3.24 -3.29
C LEU A 52 -9.93 -3.69 -3.01
N LEU A 53 -9.11 -3.70 -4.05
CA LEU A 53 -7.71 -4.04 -4.02
C LEU A 53 -6.93 -2.75 -4.19
N VAL A 54 -6.23 -2.32 -3.14
CA VAL A 54 -5.36 -1.14 -3.19
C VAL A 54 -3.92 -1.60 -3.09
N MET A 55 -3.20 -1.50 -4.20
CA MET A 55 -1.76 -1.75 -4.23
C MET A 55 -1.03 -0.43 -3.98
N VAL A 56 -0.21 -0.44 -2.94
CA VAL A 56 0.65 0.68 -2.59
C VAL A 56 2.09 0.21 -2.50
N LEU A 57 3.00 1.17 -2.55
CA LEU A 57 4.38 0.97 -2.14
C LEU A 57 4.53 1.45 -0.70
N VAL A 58 4.66 0.54 0.26
CA VAL A 58 4.85 0.92 1.66
C VAL A 58 6.29 1.36 1.85
N HIS A 59 6.51 2.66 1.89
CA HIS A 59 7.78 3.25 2.28
C HIS A 59 7.90 3.26 3.78
N ASN A 60 8.91 2.59 4.31
CA ASN A 60 9.31 2.73 5.70
C ASN A 60 10.63 3.50 5.76
N PHE A 61 10.57 4.80 6.09
CA PHE A 61 11.77 5.61 6.29
C PHE A 61 12.20 5.69 7.77
N THR A 62 11.55 4.93 8.65
CA THR A 62 11.86 4.91 10.08
C THR A 62 13.05 3.97 10.38
N HIS A 63 13.56 4.08 11.61
CA HIS A 63 14.59 3.17 12.14
C HIS A 63 14.02 1.83 12.67
N HIS A 64 12.71 1.63 12.60
CA HIS A 64 12.03 0.46 13.14
C HIS A 64 11.27 -0.30 12.04
N SER A 65 10.97 -1.58 12.25
CA SER A 65 10.16 -2.31 11.29
C SER A 65 8.69 -1.87 11.40
N ALA A 66 8.08 -1.49 10.28
CA ALA A 66 6.65 -1.26 10.21
C ALA A 66 5.91 -2.60 10.21
N ARG A 67 5.24 -2.91 11.33
CA ARG A 67 4.41 -4.11 11.50
C ARG A 67 2.93 -3.74 11.40
N PHE A 68 2.13 -4.67 10.88
CA PHE A 68 0.68 -4.51 10.74
C PHE A 68 -0.02 -5.44 11.71
N VAL A 69 -0.04 -5.05 12.98
CA VAL A 69 -0.78 -5.75 14.05
C VAL A 69 -1.75 -4.73 14.62
N GLU A 70 -3.04 -5.00 14.45
CA GLU A 70 -4.13 -4.06 14.80
C GLU A 70 -3.88 -2.65 14.25
N ARG A 71 -3.36 -2.56 13.02
CA ARG A 71 -2.97 -1.29 12.42
C ARG A 71 -4.12 -0.67 11.67
N SER A 72 -4.41 0.59 11.95
CA SER A 72 -5.41 1.37 11.23
C SER A 72 -4.90 1.77 9.84
N LEU A 73 -5.77 1.57 8.86
CA LEU A 73 -5.60 1.94 7.46
C LEU A 73 -6.79 2.78 7.06
N PHE A 74 -6.56 3.91 6.40
CA PHE A 74 -7.61 4.80 5.96
C PHE A 74 -7.67 4.81 4.44
N VAL A 75 -8.81 4.42 3.89
CA VAL A 75 -9.10 4.53 2.45
C VAL A 75 -9.80 5.85 2.22
N HIS A 76 -9.17 6.74 1.45
CA HIS A 76 -9.70 8.02 1.07
C HIS A 76 -9.99 8.06 -0.44
N CYS A 77 -11.08 8.73 -0.83
CA CYS A 77 -11.39 9.04 -2.23
C CYS A 77 -12.34 10.24 -2.25
N ASP A 78 -11.87 11.39 -2.69
CA ASP A 78 -12.64 12.65 -2.68
C ASP A 78 -13.26 12.92 -1.29
N ASP A 79 -14.59 12.92 -1.18
CA ASP A 79 -15.34 13.15 0.07
C ASP A 79 -15.55 11.87 0.91
N PHE A 80 -15.04 10.71 0.45
CA PHE A 80 -15.14 9.43 1.13
C PHE A 80 -13.88 9.14 1.97
N SER A 81 -14.09 8.64 3.18
CA SER A 81 -13.06 8.17 4.09
C SER A 81 -13.58 7.01 4.93
N GLU A 82 -12.87 5.89 4.96
CA GLU A 82 -13.20 4.70 5.77
C GLU A 82 -11.95 4.16 6.45
N GLU A 83 -12.06 3.90 7.76
CA GLU A 83 -11.01 3.26 8.56
C GLU A 83 -11.19 1.73 8.56
N HIS A 84 -10.08 1.02 8.38
CA HIS A 84 -9.98 -0.42 8.56
C HIS A 84 -8.82 -0.76 9.48
N VAL A 85 -9.11 -1.47 10.56
CA VAL A 85 -8.08 -2.05 11.43
C VAL A 85 -7.71 -3.43 10.88
N MET A 86 -6.43 -3.62 10.54
CA MET A 86 -5.94 -4.88 9.97
C MET A 86 -4.77 -5.47 10.76
N THR A 87 -4.80 -6.79 10.92
CA THR A 87 -3.65 -7.58 11.37
C THR A 87 -3.18 -8.46 10.23
N ILE A 88 -1.96 -8.19 9.73
CA ILE A 88 -1.31 -8.93 8.65
C ILE A 88 0.04 -9.42 9.17
N PRO A 89 0.11 -10.59 9.85
CA PRO A 89 1.33 -11.07 10.50
C PRO A 89 2.52 -11.28 9.54
N ALA A 90 2.23 -11.55 8.27
CA ALA A 90 3.25 -11.72 7.23
C ALA A 90 3.83 -10.40 6.71
N LEU A 91 3.19 -9.26 6.96
CA LEU A 91 3.64 -7.96 6.50
C LEU A 91 4.46 -7.26 7.59
N SER A 92 5.78 -7.28 7.41
CA SER A 92 6.74 -6.51 8.19
C SER A 92 7.70 -5.83 7.25
N VAL A 93 7.61 -4.51 7.12
CA VAL A 93 8.51 -3.71 6.26
C VAL A 93 9.74 -3.32 7.09
N PRO A 94 10.96 -3.78 6.76
CA PRO A 94 12.15 -3.42 7.51
C PRO A 94 12.43 -1.91 7.49
N PRO A 95 13.30 -1.40 8.40
CA PRO A 95 13.79 -0.03 8.31
C PRO A 95 14.34 0.30 6.93
N PHE A 96 14.14 1.53 6.47
CA PHE A 96 14.65 2.05 5.20
C PHE A 96 14.34 1.16 3.98
N THR A 97 13.16 0.55 3.99
CA THR A 97 12.71 -0.38 2.94
C THR A 97 11.37 0.07 2.36
N SER A 98 11.28 0.02 1.03
CA SER A 98 10.05 0.21 0.27
C SER A 98 9.57 -1.16 -0.20
N MET A 99 8.37 -1.58 0.21
CA MET A 99 7.84 -2.88 -0.19
C MET A 99 6.44 -2.74 -0.77
N PRO A 100 6.18 -3.26 -1.99
CA PRO A 100 4.84 -3.22 -2.55
C PRO A 100 3.94 -4.21 -1.80
N TRP A 101 2.71 -3.77 -1.54
CA TRP A 101 1.70 -4.62 -0.92
C TRP A 101 0.32 -4.28 -1.46
N THR A 102 -0.51 -5.30 -1.65
CA THR A 102 -1.93 -5.12 -1.97
C THR A 102 -2.77 -5.38 -0.74
N PHE A 103 -3.45 -4.34 -0.27
CA PHE A 103 -4.46 -4.43 0.76
C PHE A 103 -5.80 -4.78 0.11
N ILE A 104 -6.53 -5.73 0.71
CA ILE A 104 -7.80 -6.22 0.20
C ILE A 104 -8.89 -5.83 1.19
N PHE A 105 -9.78 -4.96 0.77
CA PHE A 105 -10.90 -4.47 1.57
C PHE A 105 -12.16 -5.26 1.23
N PRO A 106 -12.96 -5.69 2.23
CA PRO A 106 -14.19 -6.45 2.01
C PRO A 106 -15.16 -5.74 1.06
N ALA A 107 -15.93 -6.50 0.30
CA ALA A 107 -16.83 -5.90 -0.67
C ALA A 107 -17.81 -4.91 -0.03
N SER A 108 -17.89 -3.71 -0.61
CA SER A 108 -18.81 -2.64 -0.20
C SER A 108 -19.48 -2.05 -1.43
N PRO A 109 -20.80 -1.74 -1.39
CA PRO A 109 -21.48 -1.08 -2.50
C PRO A 109 -20.83 0.25 -2.91
N ILE A 110 -20.26 0.99 -1.94
CA ILE A 110 -19.65 2.30 -2.18
C ILE A 110 -18.39 2.20 -3.05
N TYR A 111 -17.65 1.09 -3.00
CA TYR A 111 -16.42 0.92 -3.78
C TYR A 111 -16.67 0.91 -5.30
N LYS A 112 -17.89 0.61 -5.74
CA LYS A 112 -18.27 0.66 -7.16
C LYS A 112 -18.47 2.09 -7.68
N THR A 113 -18.62 3.07 -6.78
CA THR A 113 -18.83 4.47 -7.14
C THR A 113 -17.57 5.31 -7.00
N LEU A 114 -16.47 4.73 -6.50
CA LEU A 114 -15.20 5.44 -6.31
C LEU A 114 -14.49 5.62 -7.65
N GLU A 115 -13.89 6.80 -7.82
CA GLU A 115 -12.92 7.04 -8.88
C GLU A 115 -11.58 6.42 -8.44
N LEU A 116 -11.30 5.20 -8.91
CA LEU A 116 -10.17 4.40 -8.42
C LEU A 116 -8.79 5.08 -8.57
N GLU A 117 -8.66 6.01 -9.51
CA GLU A 117 -7.44 6.81 -9.71
C GLU A 117 -7.22 7.84 -8.61
N HIS A 118 -8.27 8.22 -7.87
CA HIS A 118 -8.22 9.16 -6.75
C HIS A 118 -8.10 8.47 -5.39
N VAL A 119 -8.10 7.13 -5.36
CA VAL A 119 -7.98 6.38 -4.11
C VAL A 119 -6.60 6.63 -3.48
N VAL A 120 -6.60 7.07 -2.24
CA VAL A 120 -5.41 7.17 -1.41
C VAL A 120 -5.56 6.20 -0.24
N LEU A 121 -4.49 5.49 0.07
CA LEU A 121 -4.41 4.69 1.29
C LEU A 121 -3.42 5.36 2.23
N GLU A 122 -3.89 5.70 3.43
CA GLU A 122 -3.04 6.17 4.51
C GLU A 122 -2.87 5.05 5.55
N ILE A 123 -1.64 4.92 6.06
CA ILE A 123 -1.29 3.91 7.07
C ILE A 123 -0.97 4.66 8.34
N ASP A 124 -1.71 4.37 9.42
CA ASP A 124 -1.46 5.02 10.69
C ASP A 124 -0.01 4.79 11.14
N THR A 125 0.60 5.80 11.78
CA THR A 125 2.03 5.81 12.10
C THR A 125 2.33 5.49 13.58
N TYR A 126 1.31 5.40 14.44
CA TYR A 126 1.44 5.29 15.89
C TYR A 126 1.15 3.90 16.48
#